data_AF-A0A9P7ASC7-F1
#
_entry.id   AF-A0A9P7ASC7-F1
#
_cell.length_a   1.000
_cell.length_b   1.000
_cell.length_c   1.000
_cell.angle_alpha   90.00
_cell.angle_beta   90.00
_cell.angle_gamma   90.00
#
_symmetry.space_group_name_H-M   'P 1'
#
loop_
_entity.id
_entity.type
_entity.pdbx_description
1 polymer ?
#
loop_
_entity_poly.entity_id
_entity_poly.type
_entity_poly.pdbx_seq_one_letter_code
_entity_poly.pdbx_strand_id
1 'polypeptide(L)'
;EDQEVEDIASYGIDWNDLDDQRLLAHHNTHNPEDGDSTNPFVSNHPDSNLSHVEVPVSRCPFTNTQLQSFLSDVQPLLDSSLYIDMHSCHLLWIQTLALVSSSRTAADTVT
;
A
#
# COMPACT_ATOMS: atom_id res chain seq x y z
N GLU A 1 1.68 -7.33 15.95
CA GLU A 1 1.85 -8.79 15.95
C GLU A 1 2.12 -9.18 14.51
N ASP A 2 3.20 -9.92 14.25
CA ASP A 2 3.52 -10.39 12.90
C ASP A 2 2.46 -11.44 12.53
N GLN A 3 1.62 -11.13 11.55
CA GLN A 3 0.59 -12.04 11.07
C GLN A 3 1.29 -13.29 10.55
N GLU A 4 1.09 -14.43 11.19
CA GLU A 4 1.70 -15.69 10.77
C GLU A 4 1.34 -15.92 9.30
N VAL A 5 2.37 -15.94 8.45
CA VAL A 5 2.21 -16.19 7.02
C VAL A 5 1.56 -17.56 6.87
N GLU A 6 0.34 -17.58 6.32
CA GLU A 6 -0.39 -18.81 6.02
C GLU A 6 0.51 -19.78 5.25
N ASP A 7 0.37 -21.08 5.54
CA ASP A 7 1.17 -22.18 5.00
C ASP A 7 1.58 -21.91 3.55
N ILE A 8 2.84 -21.51 3.37
CA ILE A 8 3.39 -21.06 2.10
C ILE A 8 3.30 -22.17 1.03
N ALA A 9 3.24 -23.44 1.46
CA ALA A 9 3.05 -24.58 0.57
C ALA A 9 1.61 -24.70 0.02
N SER A 10 0.62 -24.11 0.70
CA SER A 10 -0.79 -24.14 0.27
C SER A 10 -1.05 -23.36 -1.03
N TYR A 11 -0.16 -22.43 -1.39
CA TYR A 11 -0.22 -21.69 -2.66
C TYR A 11 0.11 -22.56 -3.88
N GLY A 12 0.51 -23.82 -3.69
CA GLY A 12 0.85 -24.75 -4.77
C GLY A 12 2.13 -24.39 -5.53
N ILE A 13 2.92 -23.47 -4.97
CA ILE A 13 4.23 -23.08 -5.48
C ILE A 13 5.25 -23.96 -4.76
N ASP A 14 5.99 -24.79 -5.50
CA ASP A 14 7.13 -25.51 -4.94
C ASP A 14 8.32 -24.56 -4.84
N TRP A 15 8.48 -23.95 -3.67
CA TRP A 15 9.58 -23.01 -3.44
C TRP A 15 10.96 -23.66 -3.51
N ASN A 16 11.06 -24.99 -3.43
CA ASN A 16 12.33 -25.71 -3.59
C ASN A 16 12.79 -25.73 -5.07
N ASP A 17 11.88 -25.54 -6.02
CA ASP A 17 12.20 -25.49 -7.45
C ASP A 17 13.02 -24.23 -7.81
N LEU A 18 13.01 -23.19 -6.96
CA LEU A 18 13.85 -22.01 -7.14
C LEU A 18 15.34 -22.33 -7.10
N ASP A 19 15.75 -23.35 -6.33
CA ASP A 19 17.14 -23.77 -6.21
C ASP A 19 17.51 -24.93 -7.17
N ASP A 20 16.54 -25.48 -7.92
CA ASP A 20 16.80 -26.56 -8.89
C ASP A 20 17.61 -26.02 -10.08
N GLN A 21 18.90 -26.33 -10.08
CA GLN A 21 19.85 -25.98 -11.12
C GLN A 21 19.42 -26.46 -12.52
N ARG A 22 18.65 -27.55 -12.62
CA ARG A 22 18.15 -28.05 -13.91
C ARG A 22 17.04 -27.15 -14.46
N LEU A 23 16.13 -26.69 -13.60
CA LEU A 23 15.07 -25.74 -13.98
C LEU A 23 15.68 -24.39 -14.34
N LEU A 24 16.63 -23.89 -13.55
CA LEU A 24 17.35 -22.65 -13.83
C LEU A 24 18.13 -22.73 -15.16
N ALA A 25 18.85 -23.83 -15.40
CA ALA A 25 19.59 -24.03 -16.65
C ALA A 25 18.66 -24.08 -17.86
N HIS A 26 17.53 -24.80 -17.75
CA HIS A 26 16.51 -24.84 -18.81
C HIS A 26 15.89 -23.45 -19.04
N HIS A 27 15.52 -22.74 -17.98
CA HIS A 27 14.97 -21.39 -18.05
C HIS A 27 15.92 -20.44 -18.76
N ASN A 28 17.19 -20.37 -18.35
CA ASN A 28 18.21 -19.50 -18.93
C ASN A 28 18.52 -19.84 -20.40
N THR A 29 18.40 -21.11 -20.78
CA THR A 29 18.67 -21.57 -22.15
C THR A 29 17.53 -21.20 -23.11
N HIS A 30 16.28 -21.17 -22.62
CA HIS A 30 15.08 -21.02 -23.46
C HIS A 30 14.33 -19.70 -23.28
N ASN A 31 14.64 -18.92 -22.24
CA ASN A 31 14.14 -17.57 -22.01
C ASN A 31 15.33 -16.61 -21.89
N PRO A 32 16.11 -16.41 -22.98
CA PRO A 32 17.09 -15.32 -22.99
C PRO A 32 16.37 -14.01 -22.65
N GLU A 33 17.05 -13.06 -21.99
CA GLU A 33 16.46 -11.76 -21.68
C GLU A 33 15.87 -11.15 -22.95
N ASP A 34 14.53 -11.09 -23.01
CA ASP A 34 13.73 -10.47 -24.08
C ASP A 34 13.82 -8.93 -24.02
N GLY A 35 15.01 -8.40 -23.76
CA GLY A 35 15.39 -7.04 -24.10
C GLY A 35 15.46 -6.86 -25.61
N ASP A 36 14.49 -7.40 -26.35
CA ASP A 36 14.30 -7.11 -27.76
C ASP A 36 13.94 -5.63 -27.86
N SER A 37 14.92 -4.83 -28.26
CA SER A 37 14.77 -3.40 -28.53
C SER A 37 13.68 -3.07 -29.55
N THR A 38 13.13 -4.08 -30.23
CA THR A 38 12.02 -3.94 -31.18
C THR A 38 10.66 -4.37 -30.62
N ASN A 39 10.60 -4.95 -29.42
CA ASN A 39 9.35 -5.33 -28.79
C ASN A 39 8.60 -4.07 -28.31
N PRO A 40 7.44 -3.72 -28.91
CA PRO A 40 6.73 -2.48 -28.60
C PRO A 40 6.10 -2.49 -27.20
N PHE A 41 6.07 -3.62 -26.50
CA PHE A 41 5.57 -3.77 -25.13
C PHE A 41 6.65 -3.59 -24.06
N VAL A 42 7.95 -3.61 -24.41
CA VAL A 42 9.06 -3.24 -23.50
C VAL A 42 9.41 -1.75 -23.57
N SER A 43 8.71 -0.96 -24.40
CA SER A 43 8.79 0.52 -24.43
C SER A 43 8.44 1.20 -23.10
N ASN A 44 7.86 0.44 -22.17
CA ASN A 44 7.53 0.87 -20.80
C ASN A 44 8.54 0.37 -19.76
N HIS A 45 9.67 -0.22 -20.18
CA HIS A 45 10.84 -0.20 -19.30
C HIS A 45 11.05 1.26 -18.94
N PRO A 46 11.17 1.65 -17.65
CA PRO A 46 11.31 3.04 -17.29
C PRO A 46 12.67 3.51 -17.81
N ASP A 47 12.68 3.94 -19.07
CA ASP A 47 13.72 4.77 -19.63
C ASP A 47 13.91 5.90 -18.64
N SER A 48 15.17 6.26 -18.43
CA SER A 48 15.73 7.22 -17.47
C SER A 48 15.01 8.57 -17.27
N ASN A 49 13.90 8.83 -17.96
CA ASN A 49 13.05 10.00 -17.90
C ASN A 49 11.60 9.61 -17.55
N LEU A 50 11.36 9.14 -16.32
CA LEU A 50 10.02 9.25 -15.76
C LEU A 50 9.65 10.73 -15.70
N SER A 51 8.49 11.09 -16.27
CA SER A 51 7.95 12.45 -16.16
C SER A 51 7.86 12.82 -14.69
N HIS A 52 8.73 13.73 -14.24
CA HIS A 52 8.69 14.24 -12.88
C HIS A 52 7.37 14.98 -12.68
N VAL A 53 6.45 14.37 -11.93
CA VAL A 53 5.23 15.03 -11.48
C VAL A 53 5.54 15.59 -10.09
N GLU A 54 5.75 16.90 -10.02
CA GLU A 54 5.84 17.59 -8.74
C GLU A 54 4.46 17.58 -8.08
N VAL A 55 4.31 16.78 -7.02
CA VAL A 55 3.12 16.82 -6.18
C VAL A 55 3.36 17.91 -5.14
N PRO A 56 2.65 19.05 -5.20
CA PRO A 56 2.81 20.10 -4.21
C PRO A 56 2.48 19.53 -2.84
N VAL A 57 3.28 19.90 -1.83
CA VAL A 57 3.02 19.51 -0.44
C VAL A 57 1.63 20.02 -0.05
N SER A 58 0.69 19.10 0.12
CA SER A 58 -0.64 19.45 0.64
C SER A 58 -0.49 19.92 2.08
N ARG A 59 -0.95 21.13 2.37
CA ARG A 59 -1.03 21.59 3.76
C ARG A 59 -2.12 20.75 4.45
N CYS A 60 -1.78 20.16 5.59
CA CYS A 60 -2.76 19.46 6.42
C CYS A 60 -3.94 20.40 6.69
N PRO A 61 -5.20 19.98 6.48
CA PRO A 61 -6.37 20.83 6.71
C PRO A 61 -6.62 21.10 8.20
N PHE A 62 -5.91 20.42 9.10
CA PHE A 62 -6.02 20.60 10.54
C PHE A 62 -4.96 21.55 11.07
N THR A 63 -5.37 22.40 12.01
CA THR A 63 -4.45 23.03 12.95
C THR A 63 -3.78 21.97 13.83
N ASN A 64 -2.64 22.27 14.45
CA ASN A 64 -1.98 21.34 15.37
C ASN A 64 -2.93 20.87 16.50
N THR A 65 -3.76 21.76 17.04
CA THR A 65 -4.72 21.42 18.10
C THR A 65 -5.80 20.46 17.59
N GLN A 66 -6.37 20.72 16.40
CA GLN A 66 -7.35 19.83 15.79
C GLN A 66 -6.75 18.45 15.46
N LEU A 67 -5.51 18.43 14.98
CA LEU A 67 -4.80 17.20 14.69
C LEU A 67 -4.56 16.39 15.97
N GLN A 68 -4.14 17.02 17.07
CA GLN A 68 -3.97 16.35 18.36
C GLN A 68 -5.28 15.79 18.91
N SER A 69 -6.38 16.56 18.81
CA SER A 69 -7.71 16.06 19.20
C SER A 69 -8.13 14.86 18.35
N PHE A 70 -7.99 14.96 17.03
CA PHE A 70 -8.32 13.87 16.11
C PHE A 70 -7.48 12.62 16.41
N LEU A 71 -6.17 12.76 16.61
CA LEU A 71 -5.30 11.64 16.95
C LEU A 71 -5.70 11.00 18.28
N SER A 72 -6.06 11.81 19.29
CA SER A 72 -6.56 11.29 20.57
C SER A 72 -7.84 10.47 20.42
N ASP A 73 -8.73 10.86 19.51
CA ASP A 73 -10.01 10.17 19.28
C ASP A 73 -9.83 8.91 18.43
N VAL A 74 -8.84 8.88 17.54
CA VAL A 74 -8.54 7.77 16.64
C VAL A 74 -7.62 6.72 17.27
N GLN A 75 -6.72 7.12 18.17
CA GLN A 75 -5.77 6.22 18.85
C GLN A 75 -6.43 4.95 19.42
N PRO A 76 -7.58 5.01 20.12
CA PRO A 76 -8.23 3.82 20.67
C PRO A 76 -8.80 2.89 19.60
N LEU A 77 -9.11 3.41 18.41
CA LEU A 77 -9.56 2.60 17.28
C LEU A 77 -8.37 1.85 16.66
N LEU A 78 -7.16 2.41 16.75
CA LEU A 78 -5.92 1.88 16.17
C LEU A 78 -5.28 0.74 16.98
N ASP A 79 -5.79 0.40 18.16
CA ASP A 79 -5.25 -0.68 18.99
C ASP A 79 -5.50 -2.09 18.39
N SER A 80 -4.61 -2.45 17.45
CA SER A 80 -4.03 -3.74 17.04
C SER A 80 -4.89 -4.99 16.80
N SER A 81 -6.14 -5.09 17.25
CA SER A 81 -7.00 -6.28 17.03
C SER A 81 -8.08 -6.08 15.95
N LEU A 82 -8.14 -4.89 15.36
CA LEU A 82 -9.16 -4.50 14.37
C LEU A 82 -8.60 -4.33 12.94
N TYR A 83 -7.37 -4.75 12.65
CA TYR A 83 -6.73 -4.53 11.33
C TYR A 83 -6.37 -5.82 10.60
N ILE A 84 -7.19 -6.84 10.80
CA ILE A 84 -6.89 -8.19 10.34
C ILE A 84 -7.36 -8.39 8.89
N ASP A 85 -8.37 -7.62 8.46
CA ASP A 85 -8.95 -7.71 7.13
C ASP A 85 -9.39 -6.36 6.54
N MET A 86 -9.68 -6.36 5.24
CA MET A 86 -10.14 -5.19 4.50
C MET A 86 -11.49 -4.66 5.00
N HIS A 87 -12.32 -5.51 5.61
CA HIS A 87 -13.60 -5.09 6.17
C HIS A 87 -13.39 -4.18 7.38
N SER A 88 -12.46 -4.55 8.26
CA SER A 88 -12.14 -3.81 9.46
C SER A 88 -11.41 -2.51 9.14
N CYS A 89 -10.52 -2.52 8.13
CA CYS A 89 -9.97 -1.29 7.55
C CYS A 89 -11.07 -0.37 7.01
N HIS A 90 -12.06 -0.90 6.28
CA HIS A 90 -13.17 -0.11 5.76
C HIS A 90 -14.02 0.52 6.88
N LEU A 91 -14.27 -0.22 7.96
CA LEU A 91 -14.97 0.31 9.14
C LEU A 91 -14.17 1.41 9.83
N LEU A 92 -12.84 1.28 9.97
CA LEU A 92 -12.00 2.35 10.47
C LEU A 92 -12.15 3.62 9.61
N TRP A 93 -12.11 3.49 8.28
CA TRP A 93 -12.26 4.63 7.38
C TRP A 93 -13.61 5.34 7.55
N ILE A 94 -14.70 4.60 7.71
CA ILE A 94 -16.03 5.17 7.97
C ILE A 94 -16.05 5.92 9.31
N GLN A 95 -15.53 5.31 10.37
CA GLN A 95 -15.55 5.88 11.71
C GLN A 95 -14.68 7.14 11.80
N THR A 96 -13.46 7.08 11.25
CA THR A 96 -12.55 8.24 11.20
C THR A 96 -13.14 9.38 10.38
N LEU A 97 -13.81 9.09 9.25
CA LEU A 97 -14.50 10.11 8.47
C LEU A 97 -15.65 10.78 9.25
N ALA A 98 -16.40 10.01 10.05
CA ALA A 98 -17.44 10.55 10.93
C ALA A 98 -16.87 11.51 11.99
N LEU A 99 -15.71 11.19 12.56
CA LEU A 99 -15.00 12.08 13.49
C LEU A 99 -14.57 13.37 12.80
N VAL A 100 -13.91 13.29 11.63
CA VAL A 100 -13.46 14.47 10.87
C VAL A 100 -14.62 15.37 10.46
N SER A 101 -15.73 14.80 9.99
CA SER A 101 -16.91 15.56 9.58
C SER A 101 -17.61 16.25 10.75
N SER A 102 -17.58 15.65 11.95
CA SER A 102 -18.11 16.25 13.18
C SER A 102 -17.22 17.36 13.73
N SER A 103 -15.90 17.28 13.55
CA SER A 103 -14.96 18.33 13.98
C SER A 103 -14.97 19.55 13.05
N ARG A 104 -15.37 19.38 11.77
CA ARG A 104 -15.43 20.47 10.78
C ARG A 104 -16.59 21.43 11.01
N THR A 105 -17.76 20.93 11.42
CA THR A 105 -18.95 21.75 11.68
C THR A 105 -18.79 22.70 12.87
N ALA A 106 -17.91 22.38 13.83
CA ALA A 106 -17.59 23.25 14.96
C ALA A 106 -16.68 24.44 14.60
N ALA A 107 -15.91 24.34 13.50
CA ALA A 107 -15.00 25.41 13.05
C ALA A 107 -15.72 26.49 12.23
N ASP A 108 -16.79 26.13 11.52
CA ASP A 108 -17.56 27.05 10.65
C ASP A 108 -18.60 27.88 11.42
N THR A 109 -18.80 27.64 12.73
CA THR A 109 -19.77 28.38 13.57
C THR A 109 -19.18 29.56 14.33
N VAL A 110 -17.88 29.83 14.18
CA VAL A 110 -17.20 31.00 14.75
C VAL A 110 -16.83 31.97 13.63
N THR A 111 -17.83 32.66 13.07
CA THR A 111 -17.64 33.90 12.31
C THR A 111 -18.79 34.86 12.56
#